data_AF-S9WK66-F1
#
_entry.id   AF-S9WK66-F1
#
_cell.length_a   1.000
_cell.length_b   1.000
_cell.length_c   1.000
_cell.angle_alpha   90.00
_cell.angle_beta   90.00
_cell.angle_gamma   90.00
#
_symmetry.space_group_name_H-M   'P 1'
#
loop_
_entity.id
_entity.type
_entity.pdbx_description
1 polymer ?
#
loop_
_entity_poly.entity_id
_entity_poly.type
_entity_poly.pdbx_seq_one_letter_code
_entity_poly.pdbx_strand_id
1 'polypeptide(L)'
;MCRSSDVSMRPMLFYAADGVTENVKESVAQHPARNYGEKVQEVSCRWAAKFYGNVTYGPRNYPYPSSRWLARRFRMKKHRIIKRFRFRRYKLAAVANLPFAKMIRVGMLPELKSSKTKKGDTLDAGLTQQLVGAAKGATGAKTAGRRRRPKSKYQV
;
A
#
# COMPACT_ATOMS: atom_id res chain seq x y z
N MET A 1 2.30 -10.35 -4.27
CA MET A 1 1.08 -11.16 -4.04
C MET A 1 0.85 -11.24 -2.54
N CYS A 2 -0.32 -10.83 -2.05
CA CYS A 2 -0.69 -11.15 -0.67
C CYS A 2 -0.87 -12.66 -0.63
N ARG A 3 -0.15 -13.38 0.25
CA ARG A 3 -0.53 -14.75 0.57
C ARG A 3 -1.98 -14.68 1.02
N SER A 4 -2.86 -15.34 0.28
CA SER A 4 -4.18 -15.71 0.77
C SER A 4 -3.91 -16.35 2.13
N SER A 5 -4.52 -15.83 3.19
CA SER A 5 -4.59 -16.54 4.45
C SER A 5 -5.57 -17.69 4.24
N ASP A 6 -5.12 -18.64 3.45
CA ASP A 6 -5.74 -19.92 3.21
C ASP A 6 -5.72 -20.64 4.56
N VAL A 7 -6.89 -21.08 5.01
CA VAL A 7 -7.06 -21.73 6.32
C VAL A 7 -6.19 -23.01 6.39
N SER A 8 -5.84 -23.57 5.24
CA SER A 8 -4.91 -24.70 5.07
C SER A 8 -3.47 -24.44 5.51
N MET A 9 -3.05 -23.17 5.67
CA MET A 9 -1.70 -22.80 6.11
C MET A 9 -1.61 -22.49 7.61
N ARG A 10 -2.66 -22.76 8.40
CA ARG A 10 -2.58 -22.68 9.86
C ARG A 10 -1.70 -23.83 10.37
N PRO A 11 -0.62 -23.57 11.13
CA PRO A 11 0.11 -24.65 11.78
C PRO A 11 -0.87 -25.37 12.73
N MET A 12 -1.07 -26.66 12.49
CA MET A 12 -1.75 -27.55 13.43
C MET A 12 -0.87 -27.61 14.67
N LEU A 13 -1.20 -26.80 15.68
CA LEU A 13 -0.69 -27.00 17.03
C LEU A 13 -1.35 -28.27 17.55
N PHE A 14 -0.70 -29.40 17.28
CA PHE A 14 -1.02 -30.67 17.93
C PHE A 14 -0.77 -30.48 19.44
N TYR A 15 -1.85 -30.49 20.23
CA TYR A 15 -1.76 -30.74 21.65
C TYR A 15 -1.35 -32.21 21.84
N ALA A 16 -0.06 -32.45 22.07
CA ALA A 16 0.40 -33.73 22.57
C ALA A 16 0.10 -33.76 24.07
N ALA A 17 -0.93 -34.50 24.45
CA ALA A 17 -1.13 -34.94 25.83
C ALA A 17 -0.16 -36.11 26.11
N ASP A 18 0.55 -35.97 27.23
CA ASP A 18 1.19 -36.98 28.06
C ASP A 18 2.24 -37.94 27.45
N GLY A 19 3.49 -37.81 27.94
CA GLY A 19 4.39 -38.95 28.06
C GLY A 19 5.85 -38.72 27.65
N VAL A 20 6.67 -38.48 28.67
CA VAL A 20 8.10 -38.86 28.77
C VAL A 20 9.14 -37.97 28.05
N THR A 21 10.11 -37.58 28.88
CA THR A 21 11.31 -36.76 28.69
C THR A 21 12.15 -37.07 27.45
N GLU A 22 12.58 -36.03 26.72
CA GLU A 22 13.98 -35.85 26.30
C GLU A 22 14.24 -34.44 25.70
N ASN A 23 15.17 -33.72 26.33
CA ASN A 23 15.94 -32.55 25.88
C ASN A 23 15.59 -31.91 24.51
N VAL A 24 14.57 -31.05 24.48
CA VAL A 24 14.42 -30.07 23.39
C VAL A 24 15.20 -28.82 23.77
N LYS A 25 16.46 -28.76 23.31
CA LYS A 25 17.21 -27.49 23.20
C LYS A 25 16.28 -26.45 22.59
N GLU A 26 16.09 -25.33 23.29
CA GLU A 26 15.48 -24.12 22.74
C GLU A 26 16.08 -23.85 21.37
N SER A 27 15.33 -24.18 20.32
CA SER A 27 15.58 -23.65 18.99
C SER A 27 15.18 -22.19 19.08
N VAL A 28 16.13 -21.37 19.53
CA VAL A 28 16.17 -19.92 19.30
C VAL A 28 15.65 -19.74 17.89
N ALA A 29 14.46 -19.17 17.77
CA ALA A 29 13.82 -18.90 16.50
C ALA A 29 14.87 -18.21 15.64
N GLN A 30 15.41 -18.95 14.66
CA GLN A 30 16.41 -18.44 13.75
C GLN A 30 15.73 -17.35 12.95
N HIS A 31 15.80 -16.13 13.45
CA HIS A 31 15.60 -14.97 12.62
C HIS A 31 16.58 -15.14 11.46
N PRO A 32 16.10 -15.25 10.21
CA PRO A 32 16.99 -15.40 9.07
C PRO A 32 18.01 -14.28 9.19
N ALA A 33 19.28 -14.65 9.06
CA ALA A 33 20.40 -13.79 9.33
C ALA A 33 20.21 -12.52 8.48
N ARG A 34 19.70 -11.44 9.10
CA ARG A 34 19.32 -10.22 8.37
C ARG A 34 20.58 -9.67 7.75
N ASN A 35 20.69 -9.77 6.44
CA ASN A 35 21.80 -9.18 5.73
C ASN A 35 21.71 -7.66 5.90
N TYR A 36 22.85 -7.00 6.10
CA TYR A 36 22.86 -5.55 6.25
C TYR A 36 22.23 -4.90 5.00
N GLY A 37 21.12 -4.17 5.19
CA GLY A 37 20.37 -3.56 4.09
C GLY A 37 19.22 -4.41 3.52
N GLU A 38 18.92 -5.59 4.07
CA GLU A 38 17.78 -6.39 3.64
C GLU A 38 16.46 -5.64 3.86
N LYS A 39 15.64 -5.56 2.80
CA LYS A 39 14.34 -4.88 2.85
C LYS A 39 13.41 -5.72 3.71
N VAL A 40 13.05 -5.24 4.90
CA VAL A 40 11.97 -5.84 5.68
C VAL A 40 10.68 -5.70 4.86
N GLN A 41 10.34 -6.72 4.08
CA GLN A 41 9.09 -6.79 3.34
C GLN A 41 8.00 -7.17 4.34
N GLU A 42 7.52 -6.18 5.08
CA GLU A 42 6.24 -6.33 5.77
C GLU A 42 5.14 -6.46 4.72
N VAL A 43 4.70 -7.71 4.50
CA VAL A 43 3.59 -8.04 3.60
C VAL A 43 2.34 -7.41 4.20
N SER A 44 1.93 -6.28 3.64
CA SER A 44 0.70 -5.61 4.05
C SER A 44 -0.23 -5.52 2.84
N CYS A 45 -1.50 -5.88 3.04
CA CYS A 45 -2.53 -5.94 2.00
C CYS A 45 -3.01 -4.56 1.51
N ARG A 46 -2.16 -3.53 1.65
CA ARG A 46 -2.44 -2.14 1.28
C ARG A 46 -1.96 -1.86 -0.14
N TRP A 47 -2.73 -1.10 -0.90
CA TRP A 47 -2.32 -0.69 -2.25
C TRP A 47 -1.15 0.29 -2.24
N ALA A 48 -1.12 1.20 -1.25
CA ALA A 48 -0.07 2.21 -1.14
C ALA A 48 1.15 1.70 -0.37
N ALA A 49 2.35 2.03 -0.86
CA ALA A 49 3.60 1.69 -0.19
C ALA A 49 3.65 2.26 1.24
N LYS A 50 4.00 1.43 2.23
CA LYS A 50 4.18 1.86 3.62
C LYS A 50 5.35 2.85 3.75
N PHE A 51 6.46 2.51 3.11
CA PHE A 51 7.72 3.26 3.13
C PHE A 51 8.21 3.60 1.71
N TYR A 52 8.94 4.71 1.58
CA TYR A 52 9.47 5.20 0.30
C TYR A 52 11.00 5.10 0.26
N GLY A 53 11.50 3.87 0.10
CA GLY A 53 12.93 3.52 0.15
C GLY A 53 13.25 2.63 1.35
N ASN A 54 14.54 2.41 1.61
CA ASN A 54 14.99 1.54 2.70
C ASN A 54 15.09 2.33 4.02
N VAL A 55 14.05 2.22 4.86
CA VAL A 55 13.95 2.95 6.15
C VAL A 55 14.68 2.20 7.28
N THR A 56 15.04 0.94 7.07
CA THR A 56 15.69 0.09 8.07
C THR A 56 17.20 -0.03 7.83
N TYR A 57 17.78 0.96 7.13
CA TYR A 57 19.21 1.01 6.83
C TYR A 57 19.99 1.43 8.08
N GLY A 58 20.31 0.48 8.93
CA GLY A 58 21.12 0.63 10.14
C GLY A 58 22.05 -0.56 10.32
N PRO A 59 23.04 -0.47 11.24
CA PRO A 59 23.93 -1.59 11.55
C PRO A 59 23.13 -2.84 11.92
N ARG A 60 23.67 -4.01 11.58
CA ARG A 60 22.96 -5.30 11.63
C ARG A 60 22.26 -5.57 12.98
N ASN A 61 22.90 -5.19 14.07
CA ASN A 61 22.42 -5.40 15.44
C ASN A 61 21.89 -4.11 16.10
N TYR A 62 21.39 -3.16 15.30
CA TYR A 62 20.71 -2.00 15.87
C TYR A 62 19.42 -2.45 16.58
N PRO A 63 19.17 -2.09 17.85
CA PRO A 63 18.08 -2.66 18.66
C PRO A 63 16.68 -2.18 18.27
N TYR A 64 16.57 -1.35 17.22
CA TYR A 64 15.32 -0.82 16.70
C TYR A 64 15.26 -0.99 15.17
N PRO A 65 14.06 -0.97 14.56
CA PRO A 65 13.96 -1.10 13.11
C PRO A 65 14.65 0.04 12.35
N SER A 66 14.70 1.25 12.90
CA SER A 66 15.32 2.41 12.23
C SER A 66 15.86 3.42 13.24
N SER A 67 16.97 4.07 12.93
CA SER A 67 17.46 5.20 13.71
C SER A 67 16.54 6.42 13.56
N ARG A 68 16.48 7.29 14.60
CA ARG A 68 15.64 8.50 14.58
C ARG A 68 16.02 9.44 13.43
N TRP A 69 17.31 9.55 13.12
CA TRP A 69 17.82 10.39 12.05
C TRP A 69 17.34 9.91 10.68
N LEU A 70 17.49 8.62 10.38
CA LEU A 70 17.11 8.06 9.10
C LEU A 70 15.59 8.06 8.92
N ALA A 71 14.84 7.71 9.98
CA ALA A 71 13.40 7.80 9.99
C ALA A 71 12.91 9.24 9.68
N ARG A 72 13.57 10.27 10.23
CA ARG A 72 13.23 11.68 9.93
C ARG A 72 13.47 12.03 8.46
N ARG A 73 14.57 11.60 7.85
CA ARG A 73 14.84 11.82 6.40
C ARG A 73 13.78 11.17 5.52
N PHE A 74 13.44 9.91 5.77
CA PHE A 74 12.41 9.22 4.99
C PHE A 74 10.99 9.71 5.29
N ARG A 75 10.73 10.21 6.50
CA ARG A 75 9.48 10.92 6.82
C ARG A 75 9.34 12.17 5.98
N MET A 76 10.40 12.97 5.83
CA MET A 76 10.38 14.14 4.96
C MET A 76 10.20 13.79 3.48
N LYS A 77 10.87 12.73 3.01
CA LYS A 77 10.68 12.21 1.64
C LYS A 77 9.22 11.80 1.41
N LYS A 78 8.64 10.99 2.31
CA LYS A 78 7.23 10.58 2.26
C LYS A 78 6.31 11.78 2.27
N HIS A 79 6.55 12.74 3.17
CA HIS A 79 5.76 13.98 3.26
C HIS A 79 5.73 14.73 1.92
N ARG A 80 6.89 14.93 1.28
CA ARG A 80 6.98 15.62 -0.04
C ARG A 80 6.20 14.87 -1.13
N ILE A 81 6.30 13.54 -1.17
CA ILE A 81 5.59 12.70 -2.16
C ILE A 81 4.07 12.78 -1.95
N ILE A 82 3.59 12.60 -0.72
CA ILE A 82 2.15 12.66 -0.41
C ILE A 82 1.60 14.08 -0.62
N LYS A 83 2.36 15.11 -0.26
CA LYS A 83 2.03 16.50 -0.53
C LYS A 83 1.86 16.72 -2.04
N ARG A 84 2.78 16.21 -2.87
CA ARG A 84 2.68 16.27 -4.34
C ARG A 84 1.43 15.56 -4.86
N PHE A 85 1.09 14.38 -4.35
CA PHE A 85 -0.11 13.64 -4.77
C PHE A 85 -1.40 14.41 -4.49
N ARG A 86 -1.48 15.06 -3.32
CA ARG A 86 -2.62 15.91 -2.94
C ARG A 86 -2.74 17.13 -3.84
N PHE A 87 -1.68 17.93 -3.97
CA PHE A 87 -1.75 19.18 -4.74
C PHE A 87 -2.00 18.95 -6.24
N ARG A 88 -1.52 17.84 -6.79
CA ARG A 88 -1.74 17.48 -8.19
C ARG A 88 -3.00 16.65 -8.42
N ARG A 89 -3.84 16.48 -7.38
CA ARG A 89 -5.13 15.75 -7.42
C ARG A 89 -5.03 14.39 -8.12
N TYR A 90 -4.05 13.58 -7.71
CA TYR A 90 -3.84 12.27 -8.33
C TYR A 90 -5.03 11.35 -8.09
N LYS A 91 -5.55 10.77 -9.17
CA LYS A 91 -6.62 9.76 -9.18
C LYS A 91 -6.15 8.54 -9.98
N LEU A 92 -6.26 7.36 -9.41
CA LEU A 92 -5.89 6.07 -10.03
C LEU A 92 -7.10 5.14 -10.01
N ALA A 93 -7.26 4.34 -11.06
CA ALA A 93 -8.27 3.30 -11.14
C ALA A 93 -7.66 1.97 -11.58
N ALA A 94 -8.16 0.89 -11.00
CA ALA A 94 -7.97 -0.46 -11.50
C ALA A 94 -9.34 -0.99 -11.90
N VAL A 95 -9.48 -1.39 -13.15
CA VAL A 95 -10.75 -1.85 -13.72
C VAL A 95 -10.72 -3.37 -13.81
N ALA A 96 -11.86 -4.02 -13.54
CA ALA A 96 -11.99 -5.46 -13.72
C ALA A 96 -11.72 -5.85 -15.18
N ASN A 97 -11.22 -7.08 -15.40
CA ASN A 97 -10.88 -7.62 -16.72
C ASN A 97 -9.82 -6.84 -17.52
N LEU A 98 -9.12 -5.90 -16.88
CA LEU A 98 -7.90 -5.27 -17.39
C LEU A 98 -6.71 -5.70 -16.52
N PRO A 99 -5.47 -5.64 -17.04
CA PRO A 99 -4.28 -5.97 -16.26
C PRO A 99 -4.15 -5.07 -15.02
N PHE A 100 -4.46 -5.61 -13.83
CA PHE A 100 -4.50 -4.88 -12.55
C PHE A 100 -3.20 -4.16 -12.20
N ALA A 101 -2.05 -4.68 -12.65
CA ALA A 101 -0.75 -4.06 -12.43
C ALA A 101 -0.62 -2.71 -13.17
N LYS A 102 -1.31 -2.55 -14.31
CA LYS A 102 -1.32 -1.32 -15.10
C LYS A 102 -2.56 -0.50 -14.76
N MET A 103 -2.48 0.24 -13.65
CA MET A 103 -3.56 1.14 -13.22
C MET A 103 -3.68 2.35 -14.16
N ILE A 104 -4.92 2.75 -14.42
CA ILE A 104 -5.26 3.91 -15.24
C ILE A 104 -5.10 5.19 -14.41
N ARG A 105 -4.43 6.20 -14.98
CA ARG A 105 -4.24 7.51 -14.36
C ARG A 105 -5.41 8.45 -14.67
N VAL A 106 -6.53 8.22 -13.99
CA VAL A 106 -7.77 9.00 -14.15
C VAL A 106 -7.56 10.51 -14.02
N GLY A 107 -6.62 10.95 -13.16
CA GLY A 107 -6.31 12.39 -13.00
C GLY A 107 -5.63 13.05 -14.21
N MET A 108 -5.27 12.27 -15.24
CA MET A 108 -4.72 12.76 -16.51
C MET A 108 -5.72 12.69 -17.67
N LEU A 109 -6.96 12.23 -17.42
CA LEU A 109 -8.02 12.27 -18.42
C LEU A 109 -8.39 13.72 -18.78
N PRO A 110 -8.80 14.01 -20.02
CA PRO A 110 -9.03 15.38 -20.48
C PRO A 110 -10.06 16.15 -19.65
N GLU A 111 -11.06 15.48 -19.08
CA GLU A 111 -12.12 16.09 -18.26
C GLU A 111 -11.68 16.38 -16.83
N LEU A 112 -10.70 15.64 -16.31
CA LEU A 112 -10.27 15.68 -14.91
C LEU A 112 -8.85 16.24 -14.73
N LYS A 113 -8.12 16.49 -15.82
CA LYS A 113 -6.75 16.99 -15.76
C LYS A 113 -6.71 18.36 -15.09
N SER A 114 -5.80 18.49 -14.14
CA SER A 114 -5.58 19.78 -13.47
C SER A 114 -4.75 20.77 -14.30
N SER A 115 -3.98 20.27 -15.27
CA SER A 115 -3.12 21.09 -16.13
C SER A 115 -3.83 21.39 -17.45
N LYS A 116 -3.87 22.67 -17.84
CA LYS A 116 -4.44 23.10 -19.12
C LYS A 116 -3.53 22.75 -20.31
N THR A 117 -2.21 22.81 -20.10
CA THR A 117 -1.20 22.73 -21.17
C THR A 117 -0.81 21.30 -21.54
N LYS A 118 -0.84 20.36 -20.59
CA LYS A 118 -0.39 18.99 -20.85
C LYS A 118 -1.42 18.20 -21.65
N LYS A 119 -0.94 17.38 -22.58
CA LYS A 119 -1.73 16.35 -23.26
C LYS A 119 -2.28 15.37 -22.22
N GLY A 120 -3.57 15.06 -22.33
CA GLY A 120 -4.23 14.08 -21.48
C GLY A 120 -3.93 12.66 -21.93
N ASP A 121 -4.21 11.69 -21.05
CA ASP A 121 -4.19 10.27 -21.41
C ASP A 121 -5.43 9.95 -22.25
N THR A 122 -5.26 9.15 -23.30
CA THR A 122 -6.34 8.69 -24.19
C THR A 122 -6.74 7.28 -23.82
N LEU A 123 -8.05 7.05 -23.63
CA LEU A 123 -8.65 5.74 -23.38
C LEU A 123 -9.90 5.59 -24.24
N ASP A 124 -10.48 4.39 -24.25
CA ASP A 124 -11.79 4.16 -24.83
C ASP A 124 -12.85 5.14 -24.28
N ALA A 125 -13.73 5.63 -25.15
CA ALA A 125 -14.70 6.67 -24.80
C ALA A 125 -15.73 6.16 -23.77
N GLY A 126 -16.20 4.92 -23.92
CA GLY A 126 -17.15 4.31 -22.99
C GLY A 126 -16.54 4.14 -21.59
N LEU A 127 -15.32 3.61 -21.52
CA LEU A 127 -14.59 3.48 -20.26
C LEU A 127 -14.30 4.84 -19.61
N THR A 128 -13.93 5.84 -20.40
CA THR A 128 -13.63 7.20 -19.93
C THR A 128 -14.84 7.82 -19.24
N GLN A 129 -16.02 7.73 -19.87
CA GLN A 129 -17.26 8.26 -19.28
C GLN A 129 -17.60 7.58 -17.95
N GLN A 130 -17.45 6.25 -17.86
CA GLN A 130 -17.67 5.52 -16.61
C GLN A 130 -16.70 5.97 -15.50
N LEU A 131 -15.41 6.15 -15.83
CA LEU A 131 -14.39 6.59 -14.87
C LEU A 131 -14.60 8.03 -14.41
N VAL A 132 -14.97 8.93 -15.32
CA VAL A 132 -15.29 10.34 -15.00
C VAL A 132 -16.55 10.41 -14.13
N GLY A 133 -17.58 9.63 -14.48
CA GLY A 133 -18.81 9.49 -13.69
C GLY A 133 -18.53 8.96 -12.29
N ALA A 134 -17.73 7.90 -12.17
CA ALA A 134 -17.33 7.34 -10.88
C ALA A 134 -16.50 8.33 -10.04
N ALA A 135 -15.59 9.08 -10.65
CA ALA A 135 -14.79 10.09 -9.96
C ALA A 135 -15.66 11.23 -9.40
N LYS A 136 -16.62 11.72 -10.19
CA LYS A 136 -17.58 12.76 -9.76
C LYS A 136 -18.56 12.23 -8.71
N GLY A 137 -19.06 11.01 -8.87
CA GLY A 137 -19.95 10.35 -7.91
C GLY A 137 -19.27 10.09 -6.56
N ALA A 138 -17.99 9.68 -6.57
CA ALA A 138 -17.21 9.46 -5.36
C ALA A 138 -16.93 10.76 -4.57
N THR A 139 -16.96 11.92 -5.24
CA THR A 139 -16.80 13.24 -4.60
C THR A 139 -18.09 13.79 -3.99
N GLY A 140 -19.23 13.13 -4.25
CA GLY A 140 -20.56 13.59 -3.86
C GLY A 140 -20.85 13.64 -2.35
N ALA A 141 -21.99 14.24 -2.00
CA ALA A 141 -22.51 14.33 -0.63
C ALA A 141 -22.66 12.94 0.02
N LYS A 142 -22.70 12.89 1.37
CA LYS A 142 -22.92 11.61 2.06
C LYS A 142 -24.32 11.15 1.70
N THR A 143 -24.45 10.02 1.00
CA THR A 143 -25.75 9.39 0.76
C THR A 143 -26.22 8.70 2.04
N ALA A 144 -27.46 8.95 2.46
CA ALA A 144 -28.09 8.20 3.54
C ALA A 144 -28.09 6.69 3.22
N GLY A 145 -27.98 5.85 4.25
CA GLY A 145 -27.87 4.39 4.08
C GLY A 145 -26.49 3.87 3.64
N ARG A 146 -25.56 4.72 3.18
CA ARG A 146 -24.19 4.32 2.83
C ARG A 146 -23.19 4.61 3.96
N ARG A 147 -22.18 3.72 4.08
CA ARG A 147 -21.08 3.89 5.04
C ARG A 147 -20.36 5.23 4.82
N ARG A 148 -20.06 5.94 5.91
CA ARG A 148 -19.31 7.20 5.85
C ARG A 148 -17.89 6.95 5.33
N ARG A 149 -17.42 7.76 4.38
CA ARG A 149 -16.06 7.74 3.84
C ARG A 149 -15.38 9.10 4.08
N PRO A 150 -14.05 9.13 4.29
CA PRO A 150 -13.31 10.38 4.50
C PRO A 150 -13.32 11.23 3.23
N LYS A 151 -13.52 12.55 3.40
CA LYS A 151 -13.55 13.52 2.31
C LYS A 151 -12.39 14.50 2.43
N SER A 152 -11.94 15.07 1.31
CA SER A 152 -10.91 16.11 1.32
C SER A 152 -11.05 17.07 0.14
N LYS A 153 -10.54 18.30 0.29
CA LYS A 153 -10.49 19.33 -0.78
C LYS A 153 -9.88 18.80 -2.09
N TYR A 154 -8.90 17.91 -2.00
CA TYR A 154 -8.13 17.41 -3.15
C TYR A 154 -8.78 16.20 -3.85
N GLN A 155 -9.93 15.73 -3.36
CA GLN A 155 -10.65 14.60 -3.94
C GLN A 155 -11.47 15.01 -5.18
N VAL A 156 -11.97 16.27 -5.18
CA VAL A 156 -12.83 16.85 -6.22
C VAL A 156 -12.19 16.77 -7.60
#